data_AF-A0A9E5R543-F1
#
_entry.id   AF-A0A9E5R543-F1
#
_cell.length_a   1.000
_cell.length_b   1.000
_cell.length_c   1.000
_cell.angle_alpha   90.00
_cell.angle_beta   90.00
_cell.angle_gamma   90.00
#
_symmetry.space_group_name_H-M   'P 1'
#
loop_
_entity.id
_entity.type
_entity.pdbx_description
1 polymer ?
#
loop_
_entity_poly.entity_id
_entity_poly.type
_entity_poly.pdbx_seq_one_letter_code
_entity_poly.pdbx_strand_id
1 'polypeptide(L)'
;MGSGFCFAAGRLSYVLGLQGPNLALDAACASSLTAVHLACQSLRQRECQMALAGGVNLILSPETNITFSKTRMMAADGRCKTFDAAADGYVRSEGCAVVVLKRLSEAIAHRDPILALIRGSAVSHGGASGGLTIPNGAAQQNTIRAALAQAGVEPAQIQYVEAQGTGTPLGDTIEVRALSAVFQKGRSPKIRCGSLPLRPTLVTRKPPLAWPV
;
A
#
# COMPACT_ATOMS: atom_id res chain seq x y z
N MET A 1 -0.81 -14.73 -26.89
CA MET A 1 -1.43 -13.42 -26.60
C MET A 1 -2.38 -13.61 -25.41
N GLY A 2 -2.20 -12.91 -24.30
CA GLY A 2 -3.14 -13.01 -23.16
C GLY A 2 -2.56 -12.83 -21.76
N SER A 3 -1.23 -12.94 -21.61
CA SER A 3 -0.51 -12.73 -20.33
C SER A 3 0.18 -11.37 -20.21
N GLY A 4 0.07 -10.51 -21.23
CA GLY A 4 0.58 -9.14 -21.15
C GLY A 4 -0.13 -8.35 -20.04
N PHE A 5 0.60 -7.52 -19.30
CA PHE A 5 0.09 -6.76 -18.16
C PHE A 5 -1.20 -5.98 -18.49
N CYS A 6 -1.30 -5.40 -19.69
CA CYS A 6 -2.48 -4.66 -20.14
C CYS A 6 -3.77 -5.49 -20.15
N PHE A 7 -3.70 -6.80 -20.35
CA PHE A 7 -4.88 -7.67 -20.39
C PHE A 7 -5.50 -7.88 -19.00
N ALA A 8 -4.74 -7.70 -17.91
CA ALA A 8 -5.28 -7.87 -16.56
C ALA A 8 -6.42 -6.86 -16.29
N ALA A 9 -6.15 -5.58 -16.48
CA ALA A 9 -7.17 -4.53 -16.38
C ALA A 9 -8.16 -4.59 -17.55
N GLY A 10 -7.66 -4.80 -18.78
CA GLY A 10 -8.50 -4.82 -19.98
C GLY A 10 -9.60 -5.88 -19.97
N ARG A 11 -9.34 -7.07 -19.39
CA ARG A 11 -10.35 -8.12 -19.23
C ARG A 11 -11.48 -7.71 -18.28
N LEU A 12 -11.17 -7.02 -17.18
CA LEU A 12 -12.20 -6.51 -16.28
C LEU A 12 -13.06 -5.48 -16.98
N SER A 13 -12.44 -4.52 -17.68
CA SER A 13 -13.17 -3.50 -18.42
C SER A 13 -14.05 -4.09 -19.52
N TYR A 14 -13.53 -5.08 -20.27
CA TYR A 14 -14.29 -5.78 -21.31
C TYR A 14 -15.48 -6.55 -20.74
N VAL A 15 -15.27 -7.37 -19.70
CA VAL A 15 -16.32 -8.22 -19.12
C VAL A 15 -17.40 -7.40 -18.44
N LEU A 16 -17.04 -6.29 -17.80
CA LEU A 16 -17.98 -5.42 -17.06
C LEU A 16 -18.55 -4.28 -17.92
N GLY A 17 -18.14 -4.15 -19.19
CA GLY A 17 -18.58 -3.08 -20.08
C GLY A 17 -18.11 -1.67 -19.65
N LEU A 18 -16.98 -1.57 -18.95
CA LEU A 18 -16.46 -0.30 -18.43
C LEU A 18 -15.65 0.45 -19.49
N GLN A 19 -15.82 1.77 -19.54
CA GLN A 19 -15.20 2.64 -20.57
C GLN A 19 -14.35 3.78 -19.97
N GLY A 20 -14.13 3.77 -18.65
CA GLY A 20 -13.24 4.73 -17.99
C GLY A 20 -11.74 4.43 -18.22
N PRO A 21 -10.85 5.17 -17.55
CA PRO A 21 -9.41 4.90 -17.60
C PRO A 21 -9.09 3.44 -17.27
N ASN A 22 -8.28 2.80 -18.12
CA ASN A 22 -7.91 1.39 -18.00
C ASN A 22 -6.40 1.22 -18.17
N LEU A 23 -5.71 0.80 -17.11
CA LEU A 23 -4.27 0.58 -17.13
C LEU A 23 -3.86 -0.55 -16.20
N ALA A 24 -2.74 -1.18 -16.54
CA ALA A 24 -1.95 -1.99 -15.63
C ALA A 24 -0.58 -1.31 -15.45
N LEU A 25 -0.02 -1.40 -14.25
CA LEU A 25 1.25 -0.77 -13.90
C LEU A 25 2.11 -1.72 -13.07
N ASP A 26 3.41 -1.47 -13.09
CA ASP A 26 4.39 -2.19 -12.27
C ASP A 26 5.27 -1.17 -11.53
N ALA A 27 5.09 -1.11 -10.22
CA ALA A 27 5.93 -0.40 -9.26
C ALA A 27 6.45 -1.39 -8.19
N ALA A 28 6.71 -2.64 -8.59
CA ALA A 28 7.09 -3.75 -7.72
C ALA A 28 6.14 -3.89 -6.51
N CYS A 29 6.69 -3.91 -5.29
CA CYS A 29 5.93 -4.09 -4.05
C CYS A 29 4.87 -3.00 -3.80
N ALA A 30 5.03 -1.81 -4.40
CA ALA A 30 4.11 -0.68 -4.21
C ALA A 30 2.97 -0.64 -5.25
N SER A 31 2.91 -1.59 -6.19
CA SER A 31 2.00 -1.54 -7.35
C SER A 31 0.53 -1.36 -6.97
N SER A 32 0.02 -2.11 -5.98
CA SER A 32 -1.39 -2.03 -5.57
C SER A 32 -1.74 -0.68 -4.95
N LEU A 33 -0.88 -0.13 -4.08
CA LEU A 33 -1.09 1.20 -3.49
C LEU A 33 -0.94 2.33 -4.52
N THR A 34 -0.05 2.17 -5.49
CA THR A 34 0.06 3.10 -6.64
C THR A 34 -1.20 3.06 -7.49
N ALA A 35 -1.78 1.89 -7.75
CA ALA A 35 -3.06 1.77 -8.46
C ALA A 35 -4.20 2.47 -7.71
N VAL A 36 -4.27 2.30 -6.38
CA VAL A 36 -5.23 3.02 -5.53
C VAL A 36 -5.01 4.53 -5.60
N HIS A 37 -3.76 5.00 -5.52
CA HIS A 37 -3.43 6.42 -5.65
C HIS A 37 -3.96 7.00 -6.96
N LEU A 38 -3.65 6.37 -8.10
CA LEU A 38 -4.08 6.82 -9.42
C LEU A 38 -5.60 6.80 -9.56
N ALA A 39 -6.27 5.75 -9.08
CA ALA A 39 -7.73 5.70 -9.06
C ALA A 39 -8.34 6.84 -8.24
N CYS A 40 -7.77 7.18 -7.08
CA CYS A 40 -8.18 8.35 -6.31
C CYS A 40 -7.97 9.66 -7.08
N GLN A 41 -6.88 9.79 -7.86
CA GLN A 41 -6.65 10.97 -8.70
C GLN A 41 -7.69 11.08 -9.81
N SER A 42 -7.97 10.01 -10.55
CA SER A 42 -8.99 10.00 -11.61
C SER A 42 -10.39 10.33 -11.07
N LEU A 43 -10.75 9.82 -9.88
CA LEU A 43 -12.00 10.18 -9.22
C LEU A 43 -12.06 11.67 -8.83
N ARG A 44 -10.96 12.24 -8.33
CA ARG A 44 -10.90 13.68 -7.98
C ARG A 44 -10.97 14.58 -9.21
N GLN A 45 -10.31 14.18 -10.29
CA GLN A 45 -10.29 14.88 -11.57
C GLN A 45 -11.55 14.64 -12.41
N ARG A 46 -12.47 13.79 -11.93
CA ARG A 46 -13.72 13.41 -12.60
C ARG A 46 -13.52 12.72 -13.96
N GLU A 47 -12.37 12.06 -14.15
CA GLU A 47 -12.14 11.17 -15.29
C GLU A 47 -13.01 9.91 -15.20
N CYS A 48 -13.43 9.54 -13.99
CA CYS A 48 -14.42 8.51 -13.74
C CYS A 48 -15.29 8.84 -12.51
N GLN A 49 -16.41 8.12 -12.35
CA GLN A 49 -17.31 8.23 -11.19
C GLN A 49 -17.10 7.08 -10.20
N MET A 50 -16.57 5.96 -10.67
CA MET A 50 -16.20 4.78 -9.90
C MET A 50 -14.89 4.24 -10.48
N ALA A 51 -14.04 3.68 -9.62
CA ALA A 51 -12.81 3.03 -10.03
C ALA A 51 -12.64 1.67 -9.33
N LEU A 52 -12.14 0.69 -10.07
CA LEU A 52 -11.62 -0.56 -9.53
C LEU A 52 -10.11 -0.42 -9.42
N ALA A 53 -9.56 -0.61 -8.22
CA ALA A 53 -8.13 -0.55 -7.98
C ALA A 53 -7.68 -1.75 -7.17
N GLY A 54 -6.54 -2.34 -7.50
CA GLY A 54 -6.12 -3.59 -6.88
C GLY A 54 -4.74 -4.05 -7.31
N GLY A 55 -4.40 -5.27 -6.92
CA GLY A 55 -3.16 -5.93 -7.31
C GLY A 55 -3.29 -7.45 -7.20
N VAL A 56 -2.47 -8.13 -7.99
CA VAL A 56 -2.36 -9.59 -8.00
C VAL A 56 -0.89 -9.98 -8.04
N ASN A 57 -0.52 -11.00 -7.27
CA ASN A 57 0.80 -11.61 -7.31
C ASN A 57 0.66 -13.13 -7.25
N LEU A 58 1.33 -13.83 -8.17
CA LEU A 58 1.40 -15.29 -8.23
C LEU A 58 2.87 -15.72 -8.38
N ILE A 59 3.23 -16.83 -7.75
CA ILE A 59 4.55 -17.45 -7.72
C ILE A 59 4.51 -18.68 -8.63
N LEU A 60 4.52 -18.44 -9.94
CA LEU A 60 4.34 -19.49 -10.95
C LEU A 60 5.66 -20.15 -11.40
N SER A 61 6.81 -19.58 -11.04
CA SER A 61 8.13 -20.06 -11.41
C SER A 61 9.10 -19.99 -10.22
N PRO A 62 10.01 -20.98 -10.07
CA PRO A 62 11.06 -20.94 -9.06
C PRO A 62 12.17 -19.91 -9.36
N GLU A 63 12.29 -19.40 -10.58
CA GLU A 63 13.41 -18.54 -11.01
C GLU A 63 13.56 -17.27 -10.17
N THR A 64 12.44 -16.62 -9.84
CA THR A 64 12.44 -15.44 -8.97
C THR A 64 12.85 -15.80 -7.54
N ASN A 65 12.40 -16.95 -7.02
CA ASN A 65 12.82 -17.44 -5.70
C ASN A 65 14.34 -17.69 -5.66
N ILE A 66 14.87 -18.36 -6.69
CA ILE A 66 16.29 -18.66 -6.82
C ILE A 66 17.09 -17.35 -6.88
N THR A 67 16.62 -16.37 -7.67
CA THR A 67 17.26 -15.06 -7.79
C THR A 67 17.29 -14.33 -6.45
N PHE A 68 16.16 -14.25 -5.76
CA PHE A 68 16.07 -13.57 -4.46
C PHE A 68 16.84 -14.29 -3.35
N SER A 69 16.95 -15.61 -3.42
CA SER A 69 17.81 -16.39 -2.53
C SER A 69 19.28 -16.09 -2.76
N LYS A 70 19.72 -16.04 -4.03
CA LYS A 70 21.11 -15.71 -4.41
C LYS A 70 21.50 -14.30 -3.98
N THR A 71 20.56 -13.35 -3.99
CA THR A 71 20.78 -11.97 -3.51
C THR A 71 20.56 -11.81 -2.00
N ARG A 72 20.34 -12.91 -1.26
CA ARG A 72 20.11 -12.92 0.21
C ARG A 72 18.96 -12.01 0.65
N MET A 73 17.92 -11.90 -0.17
CA MET A 73 16.70 -11.17 0.16
C MET A 73 15.70 -12.02 0.96
N MET A 74 15.84 -13.35 0.91
CA MET A 74 14.91 -14.28 1.53
C MET A 74 15.36 -14.70 2.93
N ALA A 75 14.41 -14.74 3.87
CA ALA A 75 14.61 -15.30 5.21
C ALA A 75 14.80 -16.82 5.15
N ALA A 76 15.79 -17.37 5.85
CA ALA A 76 16.10 -18.80 5.81
C ALA A 76 15.03 -19.68 6.48
N ASP A 77 14.32 -19.12 7.46
CA ASP A 77 13.24 -19.79 8.20
C ASP A 77 11.84 -19.53 7.61
N GLY A 78 11.78 -18.86 6.45
CA GLY A 78 10.54 -18.58 5.72
C GLY A 78 9.59 -17.60 6.41
N ARG A 79 10.09 -16.71 7.28
CA ARG A 79 9.26 -15.75 8.02
C ARG A 79 9.73 -14.31 7.84
N CYS A 80 8.80 -13.40 7.55
CA CYS A 80 9.04 -11.98 7.71
C CYS A 80 9.02 -11.63 9.21
N LYS A 81 10.19 -11.43 9.81
CA LYS A 81 10.34 -11.08 11.23
C LYS A 81 10.37 -9.57 11.41
N THR A 82 9.26 -8.92 11.03
CA THR A 82 9.16 -7.46 10.96
C THR A 82 9.50 -6.80 12.29
N PHE A 83 10.44 -5.84 12.25
CA PHE A 83 10.95 -5.08 13.41
C PHE A 83 11.59 -5.92 14.52
N ASP A 84 11.84 -7.21 14.29
CA ASP A 84 12.54 -8.09 15.23
C ASP A 84 14.06 -7.96 15.08
N ALA A 85 14.80 -8.13 16.17
CA ALA A 85 16.26 -8.10 16.15
C ALA A 85 16.86 -9.25 15.30
N ALA A 86 16.12 -10.35 15.13
CA ALA A 86 16.49 -11.50 14.32
C ALA A 86 16.09 -11.37 12.84
N ALA A 87 15.53 -10.24 12.41
CA ALA A 87 15.19 -9.96 11.01
C ALA A 87 16.35 -10.31 10.06
N ASP A 88 16.09 -11.14 9.05
CA ASP A 88 17.11 -11.69 8.13
C ASP A 88 16.64 -11.75 6.67
N GLY A 89 15.46 -11.21 6.35
CA GLY A 89 14.86 -11.28 5.02
C GLY A 89 13.33 -11.34 5.05
N TYR A 90 12.74 -11.44 3.86
CA TYR A 90 11.30 -11.65 3.71
C TYR A 90 10.98 -13.03 3.11
N VAL A 91 9.71 -13.41 3.12
CA VAL A 91 9.19 -14.55 2.35
C VAL A 91 8.20 -14.04 1.31
N ARG A 92 8.14 -14.69 0.15
CA ARG A 92 7.20 -14.34 -0.90
C ARG A 92 5.82 -14.94 -0.60
N SER A 93 4.78 -14.23 -0.99
CA SER A 93 3.39 -14.65 -0.84
C SER A 93 2.61 -14.40 -2.11
N GLU A 94 1.57 -15.19 -2.34
CA GLU A 94 0.59 -14.96 -3.41
C GLU A 94 -0.63 -14.22 -2.85
N GLY A 95 -1.37 -13.54 -3.73
CA GLY A 95 -2.60 -12.87 -3.34
C GLY A 95 -3.22 -12.06 -4.47
N CYS A 96 -4.51 -11.79 -4.34
CA CYS A 96 -5.26 -10.92 -5.22
C CYS A 96 -6.26 -10.12 -4.39
N ALA A 97 -6.33 -8.81 -4.62
CA ALA A 97 -7.31 -7.94 -3.98
C ALA A 97 -7.72 -6.81 -4.91
N VAL A 98 -9.00 -6.43 -4.85
CA VAL A 98 -9.57 -5.29 -5.56
C VAL A 98 -10.48 -4.52 -4.59
N VAL A 99 -10.41 -3.20 -4.64
CA VAL A 99 -11.32 -2.29 -3.95
C VAL A 99 -12.12 -1.49 -4.96
N VAL A 100 -13.38 -1.21 -4.61
CA VAL A 100 -14.26 -0.30 -5.36
C VAL A 100 -14.18 1.07 -4.71
N LEU A 101 -13.84 2.08 -5.49
CA LEU A 101 -13.65 3.45 -5.03
C LEU A 101 -14.65 4.39 -5.69
N LYS A 102 -15.23 5.28 -4.89
CA LYS A 102 -16.12 6.38 -5.32
C LYS A 102 -15.79 7.65 -4.54
N ARG A 103 -16.22 8.80 -5.04
CA ARG A 103 -16.21 10.03 -4.24
C ARG A 103 -17.20 9.89 -3.08
N LEU A 104 -16.82 10.37 -1.90
CA LEU A 104 -17.63 10.24 -0.69
C LEU A 104 -19.05 10.80 -0.84
N SER A 105 -19.18 11.96 -1.49
CA SER A 105 -20.48 12.60 -1.73
C SER A 105 -21.41 11.71 -2.55
N GLU A 106 -20.89 11.03 -3.57
CA GLU A 106 -21.67 10.11 -4.41
C GLU A 106 -21.99 8.81 -3.69
N ALA A 107 -21.06 8.28 -2.90
CA ALA A 107 -21.31 7.11 -2.07
C ALA A 107 -22.45 7.36 -1.06
N ILE A 108 -22.46 8.54 -0.43
CA ILE A 108 -23.54 8.97 0.48
C ILE A 108 -24.85 9.14 -0.30
N ALA A 109 -24.84 9.86 -1.42
CA ALA A 109 -26.04 10.09 -2.23
C ALA A 109 -26.67 8.77 -2.72
N HIS A 110 -25.84 7.79 -3.07
CA HIS A 110 -26.28 6.48 -3.55
C HIS A 110 -26.57 5.49 -2.41
N ARG A 111 -26.33 5.89 -1.15
CA ARG A 111 -26.47 5.05 0.05
C ARG A 111 -25.62 3.77 -0.01
N ASP A 112 -24.43 3.87 -0.59
CA ASP A 112 -23.50 2.77 -0.67
C ASP A 112 -22.94 2.39 0.72
N PRO A 113 -22.61 1.11 0.98
CA PRO A 113 -21.91 0.72 2.19
C PRO A 113 -20.46 1.25 2.18
N ILE A 114 -20.16 2.21 3.06
CA ILE A 114 -18.83 2.84 3.15
C ILE A 114 -17.96 2.11 4.19
N LEU A 115 -16.99 1.33 3.71
CA LEU A 115 -16.02 0.61 4.53
C LEU A 115 -15.01 1.55 5.21
N ALA A 116 -14.39 2.45 4.44
CA ALA A 116 -13.40 3.40 4.89
C ALA A 116 -13.35 4.63 3.97
N LEU A 117 -12.69 5.70 4.42
CA LEU A 117 -12.44 6.91 3.65
C LEU A 117 -10.94 7.08 3.43
N ILE A 118 -10.51 7.13 2.17
CA ILE A 118 -9.14 7.49 1.79
C ILE A 118 -9.03 9.02 1.83
N ARG A 119 -8.46 9.55 2.91
CA ARG A 119 -8.30 10.99 3.10
C ARG A 119 -7.19 11.58 2.23
N GLY A 120 -6.08 10.87 2.08
CA GLY A 120 -4.93 11.30 1.29
C GLY A 120 -4.02 10.12 0.94
N SER A 121 -3.19 10.33 -0.08
CA SER A 121 -2.30 9.34 -0.69
C SER A 121 -1.15 10.07 -1.41
N ALA A 122 0.03 9.48 -1.43
CA ALA A 122 1.17 10.02 -2.17
C ALA A 122 2.04 8.88 -2.71
N VAL A 123 2.68 9.13 -3.85
CA VAL A 123 3.64 8.23 -4.48
C VAL A 123 4.87 9.07 -4.85
N SER A 124 6.06 8.54 -4.60
CA SER A 124 7.33 9.14 -5.02
C SER A 124 8.40 8.07 -5.17
N HIS A 125 9.55 8.43 -5.75
CA HIS A 125 10.70 7.52 -5.89
C HIS A 125 11.78 7.82 -4.85
N GLY A 126 12.57 6.80 -4.49
CA GLY A 126 13.71 6.94 -3.56
C GLY A 126 14.86 7.80 -4.09
N GLY A 127 14.87 8.10 -5.38
CA GLY A 127 15.94 8.85 -6.06
C GLY A 127 17.29 8.12 -5.98
N ALA A 128 18.38 8.89 -6.08
CA ALA A 128 19.71 8.38 -5.81
C ALA A 128 19.88 8.10 -4.30
N SER A 129 20.30 6.88 -3.97
CA SER A 129 20.57 6.44 -2.60
C SER A 129 21.85 5.57 -2.57
N GLY A 130 22.10 4.85 -1.47
CA GLY A 130 23.26 3.95 -1.36
C GLY A 130 23.32 2.81 -2.38
N GLY A 131 22.26 2.62 -3.19
CA GLY A 131 22.17 1.65 -4.28
C GLY A 131 20.73 1.56 -4.80
N LEU A 132 20.54 1.02 -6.01
CA LEU A 132 19.23 1.02 -6.69
C LEU A 132 18.09 0.41 -5.84
N THR A 133 18.40 -0.61 -5.04
CA THR A 133 17.43 -1.30 -4.17
C THR A 133 17.54 -0.90 -2.69
N ILE A 134 18.42 0.04 -2.34
CA ILE A 134 18.60 0.50 -0.97
C ILE A 134 17.54 1.58 -0.66
N PRO A 135 16.71 1.39 0.37
CA PRO A 135 15.64 2.34 0.69
C PRO A 135 16.19 3.69 1.13
N ASN A 136 15.44 4.75 0.84
CA ASN A 136 15.79 6.12 1.19
C ASN A 136 14.83 6.67 2.27
N GLY A 137 15.33 6.79 3.50
CA GLY A 137 14.53 7.26 4.64
C GLY A 137 14.02 8.70 4.50
N ALA A 138 14.78 9.60 3.87
CA ALA A 138 14.32 10.97 3.65
C ALA A 138 13.20 11.02 2.60
N ALA A 139 13.31 10.22 1.54
CA ALA A 139 12.24 10.08 0.55
C ALA A 139 10.95 9.53 1.20
N GLN A 140 11.05 8.48 2.03
CA GLN A 140 9.89 7.94 2.77
C GLN A 140 9.22 9.00 3.66
N GLN A 141 10.00 9.79 4.41
CA GLN A 141 9.46 10.89 5.22
C GLN A 141 8.68 11.89 4.36
N ASN A 142 9.22 12.27 3.21
CA ASN A 142 8.57 13.21 2.30
C ASN A 142 7.27 12.63 1.72
N THR A 143 7.24 11.36 1.33
CA THR A 143 6.03 10.69 0.86
C THR A 143 4.94 10.69 1.94
N ILE A 144 5.30 10.35 3.19
CA ILE A 144 4.36 10.33 4.32
C ILE A 144 3.81 11.75 4.58
N ARG A 145 4.68 12.76 4.62
CA ARG A 145 4.26 14.17 4.81
C ARG A 145 3.34 14.65 3.70
N ALA A 146 3.62 14.28 2.44
CA ALA A 146 2.77 14.62 1.31
C ALA A 146 1.38 13.95 1.42
N ALA A 147 1.31 12.68 1.85
CA ALA A 147 0.05 11.99 2.07
C ALA A 147 -0.78 12.63 3.21
N LEU A 148 -0.13 13.02 4.31
CA LEU A 148 -0.75 13.73 5.43
C LEU A 148 -1.26 15.12 5.02
N ALA A 149 -0.45 15.87 4.25
CA ALA A 149 -0.82 17.17 3.71
C ALA A 149 -2.03 17.05 2.77
N GLN A 150 -2.03 16.08 1.85
CA GLN A 150 -3.20 15.81 1.00
C GLN A 150 -4.44 15.44 1.82
N ALA A 151 -4.25 14.72 2.93
CA ALA A 151 -5.35 14.33 3.83
C ALA A 151 -5.91 15.48 4.67
N GLY A 152 -5.15 16.57 4.84
CA GLY A 152 -5.43 17.60 5.84
C GLY A 152 -5.46 17.01 7.26
N VAL A 153 -4.50 16.14 7.58
CA VAL A 153 -4.42 15.41 8.85
C VAL A 153 -3.06 15.62 9.48
N GLU A 154 -3.05 16.01 10.75
CA GLU A 154 -1.83 16.15 11.53
C GLU A 154 -1.26 14.78 11.92
N PRO A 155 0.08 14.60 11.98
CA PRO A 155 0.69 13.33 12.39
C PRO A 155 0.18 12.79 13.73
N ALA A 156 -0.16 13.69 14.67
CA ALA A 156 -0.68 13.32 15.99
C ALA A 156 -2.07 12.65 15.94
N GLN A 157 -2.85 12.88 14.88
CA GLN A 157 -4.18 12.29 14.72
C GLN A 157 -4.13 10.84 14.21
N ILE A 158 -2.99 10.38 13.68
CA ILE A 158 -2.84 9.01 13.18
C ILE A 158 -2.72 8.04 14.36
N GLN A 159 -3.59 7.05 14.45
CA GLN A 159 -3.62 6.11 15.58
C GLN A 159 -2.85 4.82 15.31
N TYR A 160 -2.65 4.47 14.04
CA TYR A 160 -2.04 3.24 13.60
C TYR A 160 -1.33 3.44 12.27
N VAL A 161 -0.18 2.78 12.09
CA VAL A 161 0.53 2.66 10.82
C VAL A 161 0.64 1.19 10.47
N GLU A 162 0.10 0.82 9.31
CA GLU A 162 0.41 -0.43 8.64
C GLU A 162 1.69 -0.22 7.84
N ALA A 163 2.79 -0.81 8.31
CA ALA A 163 4.11 -0.65 7.71
C ALA A 163 4.34 -1.63 6.55
N GLN A 164 5.31 -1.31 5.68
CA GLN A 164 5.81 -2.24 4.68
C GLN A 164 6.46 -3.45 5.35
N GLY A 165 7.30 -3.20 6.35
CA GLY A 165 7.69 -4.19 7.35
C GLY A 165 8.27 -5.48 6.79
N THR A 166 9.25 -5.39 5.89
CA THR A 166 9.78 -6.56 5.17
C THR A 166 10.48 -7.60 6.06
N GLY A 167 10.87 -7.27 7.28
CA GLY A 167 11.72 -8.16 8.09
C GLY A 167 13.17 -8.17 7.60
N THR A 168 13.61 -7.10 6.92
CA THR A 168 15.01 -6.95 6.51
C THR A 168 15.74 -6.03 7.50
N PRO A 169 16.96 -6.37 7.96
CA PRO A 169 17.64 -5.59 9.01
C PRO A 169 17.77 -4.10 8.66
N LEU A 170 18.20 -3.81 7.43
CA LEU A 170 18.40 -2.45 6.95
C LEU A 170 17.08 -1.74 6.63
N GLY A 171 16.16 -2.42 5.95
CA GLY A 171 14.90 -1.84 5.51
C GLY A 171 14.01 -1.45 6.69
N ASP A 172 13.83 -2.37 7.63
CA ASP A 172 13.02 -2.15 8.83
C ASP A 172 13.60 -1.02 9.70
N THR A 173 14.93 -0.96 9.85
CA THR A 173 15.59 0.14 10.58
C THR A 173 15.33 1.50 9.92
N ILE A 174 15.42 1.58 8.59
CA ILE A 174 15.18 2.83 7.85
C ILE A 174 13.72 3.25 7.94
N GLU A 175 12.79 2.31 7.78
CA GLU A 175 11.36 2.56 7.87
C GLU A 175 10.95 3.07 9.26
N VAL A 176 11.37 2.39 10.34
CA VAL A 176 11.05 2.81 11.71
C VAL A 176 11.60 4.20 12.01
N ARG A 177 12.81 4.53 11.54
CA ARG A 177 13.39 5.87 11.71
C ARG A 177 12.60 6.93 10.95
N ALA A 178 12.18 6.65 9.72
CA ALA A 178 11.36 7.56 8.92
C ALA A 178 10.00 7.80 9.58
N LEU A 179 9.31 6.74 10.02
CA LEU A 179 8.04 6.83 10.75
C LEU A 179 8.20 7.62 12.06
N SER A 180 9.27 7.35 12.82
CA SER A 180 9.56 8.07 14.07
C SER A 180 9.75 9.57 13.83
N ALA A 181 10.50 9.93 12.79
CA ALA A 181 10.76 11.33 12.43
C ALA A 181 9.50 12.11 12.01
N VAL A 182 8.48 11.44 11.48
CA VAL A 182 7.21 12.09 11.11
C VAL A 182 6.22 12.11 12.27
N PHE A 183 6.05 10.99 12.99
CA PHE A 183 4.93 10.79 13.91
C PHE A 183 5.24 11.02 15.39
N GLN A 184 6.50 10.97 15.84
CA GLN A 184 6.83 11.02 17.27
C GLN A 184 7.05 12.43 17.82
N LYS A 185 7.31 13.43 16.98
CA LYS A 185 7.61 14.79 17.45
C LYS A 185 6.42 15.37 18.23
N GLY A 186 6.58 15.53 19.55
CA GLY A 186 5.57 16.13 20.44
C GLY A 186 4.41 15.21 20.83
N ARG A 187 4.53 13.89 20.66
CA ARG A 187 3.42 12.94 20.85
C ARG A 187 3.56 12.04 22.08
N SER A 188 2.51 12.04 22.91
CA SER A 188 2.25 11.05 23.98
C SER A 188 0.77 10.64 23.94
N PRO A 189 0.41 9.34 23.86
CA PRO A 189 1.26 8.15 23.78
C PRO A 189 1.88 7.94 22.39
N LYS A 190 2.95 7.12 22.33
CA LYS A 190 3.62 6.73 21.09
C LYS A 190 2.62 6.14 20.07
N ILE A 191 2.89 6.36 18.78
CA ILE A 191 2.08 5.79 17.70
C ILE A 191 2.19 4.27 17.69
N ARG A 192 1.08 3.57 17.44
CA ARG A 192 1.09 2.12 17.20
C ARG A 192 1.49 1.86 15.75
N CYS A 193 2.45 0.97 15.57
CA CYS A 193 2.93 0.54 14.26
C CYS A 193 2.95 -0.99 14.26
N GLY A 194 2.50 -1.59 13.16
CA GLY A 194 2.55 -3.02 12.94
C GLY A 194 2.64 -3.34 11.46
N SER A 195 2.93 -4.60 11.15
CA SER A 195 2.67 -5.19 9.85
C SER A 195 1.78 -6.40 10.09
N LEU A 196 0.71 -6.57 9.31
CA LEU A 196 0.02 -7.84 9.28
C LEU A 196 0.93 -8.83 8.53
N PRO A 197 1.40 -9.91 9.18
CA PRO A 197 1.81 -11.06 8.40
C PRO A 197 0.57 -11.49 7.62
N LEU A 198 0.65 -11.58 6.30
CA LEU A 198 -0.41 -12.08 5.42
C LEU A 198 -0.67 -13.57 5.71
N ARG A 199 -1.09 -13.90 6.92
CA ARG A 199 -1.84 -15.10 7.25
C ARG A 199 -3.32 -14.77 7.02
N PRO A 200 -4.14 -15.73 6.54
CA PRO A 200 -5.55 -15.51 6.30
C PRO A 200 -6.29 -15.38 7.65
N THR A 201 -6.20 -14.22 8.29
CA THR A 201 -6.92 -13.92 9.53
C THR A 201 -7.54 -12.54 9.43
N LEU A 202 -8.81 -12.53 9.02
CA LEU A 202 -9.89 -11.57 9.29
C LEU A 202 -9.53 -10.13 9.71
N VAL A 203 -9.92 -9.22 8.82
CA VAL A 203 -10.25 -7.80 9.06
C VAL A 203 -11.04 -7.62 10.36
N THR A 204 -10.57 -6.75 11.25
CA THR A 204 -11.38 -6.31 12.41
C THR A 204 -12.32 -5.18 12.04
N ARG A 205 -13.56 -5.31 12.51
CA ARG A 205 -14.71 -4.45 12.22
C ARG A 205 -14.56 -3.01 12.75
N LYS A 206 -15.18 -2.09 12.03
CA LYS A 206 -15.48 -0.69 12.38
C LYS A 206 -16.26 -0.61 13.72
N PRO A 207 -15.92 0.27 14.68
CA PRO A 207 -16.86 0.65 15.74
C PRO A 207 -17.89 1.65 15.18
N PRO A 208 -19.12 1.69 15.74
CA PRO A 208 -20.17 2.58 15.26
C PRO A 208 -19.87 4.00 15.72
N LEU A 209 -19.88 4.96 14.81
CA LEU A 209 -19.92 6.38 15.19
C LEU A 209 -20.98 7.08 14.33
N ALA A 210 -22.01 7.52 15.05
CA ALA A 210 -23.10 8.34 14.59
C ALA A 210 -22.58 9.68 14.05
N TRP A 211 -23.19 10.15 12.97
CA TRP A 211 -22.95 11.48 12.43
C TRP A 211 -23.97 12.44 13.05
N PRO A 212 -23.57 13.56 13.69
CA PRO A 212 -24.51 14.65 13.93
C PRO A 212 -24.78 15.39 12.62
N VAL A 213 -26.05 15.73 12.45
CA VAL A 213 -26.69 16.44 11.34
C VAL A 213 -26.00 17.76 11.01
#